data_AF-A3YDM9-F1
#
_entry.id   AF-A3YDM9-F1
#
_cell.length_a   1.000
_cell.length_b   1.000
_cell.length_c   1.000
_cell.angle_alpha   90.00
_cell.angle_beta   90.00
_cell.angle_gamma   90.00
#
_symmetry.space_group_name_H-M   'P 1'
#
loop_
_entity.id
_entity.type
_entity.pdbx_description
1 polymer ?
#
loop_
_entity_poly.entity_id
_entity_poly.type
_entity_poly.pdbx_seq_one_letter_code
_entity_poly.pdbx_strand_id
1 'polypeptide(L)'
;MNQANIPSTQGPQIELPNTAYILPDSIAMWPPVWWTWLVVAFIFIGLICLITYQYFLYKRNAYRRDAFQLIDSIQDKKDDELLSHCHQIIRRCLITLGRNDLASLPSQTLFNQLDIDIPSKYQFKQLGDIFINGAYQPTLCLDPEQRAKILQLTKYWCRRHKVHA
;
A
#
# COMPACT_ATOMS: atom_id res chain seq x y z
N MET A 1 -87.89 -39.10 -30.75
CA MET A 1 -88.31 -37.68 -30.88
C MET A 1 -88.37 -37.09 -29.48
N ASN A 2 -87.70 -36.02 -29.06
CA ASN A 2 -86.74 -35.09 -29.69
C ASN A 2 -85.91 -34.48 -28.54
N GLN A 3 -84.60 -34.36 -28.74
CA GLN A 3 -83.71 -33.61 -27.84
C GLN A 3 -84.09 -32.12 -27.91
N ALA A 4 -84.32 -31.51 -26.75
CA ALA A 4 -84.57 -30.08 -26.66
C ALA A 4 -83.29 -29.33 -27.06
N ASN A 5 -83.34 -28.71 -28.23
CA ASN A 5 -82.32 -27.82 -28.78
C ASN A 5 -82.21 -26.59 -27.87
N ILE A 6 -81.09 -26.45 -27.16
CA ILE A 6 -80.78 -25.25 -26.38
C ILE A 6 -80.22 -24.23 -27.38
N PRO A 7 -80.86 -23.08 -27.62
CA PRO A 7 -80.30 -22.07 -28.49
C PRO A 7 -79.05 -21.50 -27.82
N SER A 8 -77.89 -21.76 -28.42
CA SER A 8 -76.63 -21.10 -28.06
C SER A 8 -76.77 -19.61 -28.40
N THR A 9 -77.10 -18.80 -27.39
CA THR A 9 -77.07 -17.33 -27.46
C THR A 9 -75.63 -16.88 -27.66
N GLN A 10 -75.25 -16.74 -28.92
CA GLN A 10 -74.03 -16.04 -29.34
C GLN A 10 -74.25 -14.56 -29.02
N GLY A 11 -73.82 -14.13 -27.83
CA GLY A 11 -73.68 -12.71 -27.52
C GLY A 11 -72.76 -12.05 -28.54
N PRO A 12 -72.94 -10.74 -28.82
CA PRO A 12 -72.18 -10.06 -29.85
C PRO A 12 -70.68 -10.23 -29.59
N GLN A 13 -69.99 -10.88 -30.52
CA GLN A 13 -68.53 -10.95 -30.54
C GLN A 13 -68.04 -9.53 -30.82
N ILE A 14 -67.65 -8.81 -29.77
CA ILE A 14 -67.03 -7.50 -29.90
C ILE A 14 -65.61 -7.75 -30.42
N GLU A 15 -65.45 -7.78 -31.74
CA GLU A 15 -64.12 -7.78 -32.37
C GLU A 15 -63.48 -6.41 -32.11
N LEU A 16 -62.47 -6.37 -31.25
CA LEU A 16 -61.64 -5.17 -31.10
C LEU A 16 -60.89 -4.94 -32.43
N PRO A 17 -61.05 -3.79 -33.10
CA PRO A 17 -60.45 -3.53 -34.41
C PRO A 17 -58.92 -3.35 -34.36
N ASN A 18 -58.30 -3.45 -33.18
CA ASN A 18 -56.87 -3.30 -32.96
C ASN A 18 -56.30 -4.45 -32.10
N THR A 19 -56.31 -5.67 -32.63
CA THR A 19 -55.55 -6.82 -32.09
C THR A 19 -54.02 -6.63 -32.14
N ALA A 20 -53.53 -5.51 -32.68
CA ALA A 20 -52.12 -5.23 -32.91
C ALA A 20 -51.33 -4.76 -31.68
N TYR A 21 -51.97 -4.46 -30.54
CA TYR A 21 -51.28 -4.08 -29.31
C TYR A 21 -51.37 -5.19 -28.26
N ILE A 22 -50.64 -6.27 -28.52
CA ILE A 22 -50.21 -7.20 -27.48
C ILE A 22 -49.20 -6.41 -26.64
N LEU A 23 -49.46 -6.20 -25.33
CA LEU A 23 -48.38 -5.75 -24.45
C LEU A 23 -47.28 -6.79 -24.57
N PRO A 24 -46.03 -6.41 -24.92
CA PRO A 24 -44.97 -7.41 -25.04
C PRO A 24 -44.90 -8.18 -23.74
N ASP A 25 -44.93 -9.52 -23.83
CA ASP A 25 -44.71 -10.41 -22.70
C ASP A 25 -43.57 -9.83 -21.88
N SER A 26 -43.83 -9.61 -20.59
CA SER A 26 -42.95 -8.93 -19.65
C SER A 26 -41.50 -9.31 -19.97
N ILE A 27 -40.72 -8.32 -20.42
CA ILE A 27 -39.35 -8.54 -20.88
C ILE A 27 -38.66 -9.31 -19.76
N ALA A 28 -38.33 -10.58 -20.03
CA ALA A 28 -37.81 -11.47 -19.03
C ALA A 28 -36.62 -10.77 -18.36
N MET A 29 -36.87 -10.49 -17.09
CA MET A 29 -36.01 -9.90 -16.09
C MET A 29 -34.53 -10.15 -16.38
N TRP A 30 -33.76 -9.06 -16.42
CA TRP A 30 -32.33 -8.92 -16.11
C TRP A 30 -31.52 -10.24 -15.99
N PRO A 31 -30.34 -10.27 -16.62
CA PRO A 31 -29.81 -11.35 -17.44
C PRO A 31 -30.02 -12.78 -16.88
N PRO A 32 -30.63 -13.71 -17.67
CA PRO A 32 -31.08 -15.04 -17.23
C PRO A 32 -29.97 -16.08 -17.24
N VAL A 33 -28.73 -15.69 -16.91
CA VAL A 33 -27.60 -16.60 -17.02
C VAL A 33 -26.65 -16.43 -15.83
N TRP A 34 -26.47 -17.53 -15.09
CA TRP A 34 -25.70 -17.61 -13.85
C TRP A 34 -24.23 -17.17 -13.99
N TRP A 35 -23.62 -17.33 -15.17
CA TRP A 35 -22.26 -16.86 -15.49
C TRP A 35 -22.08 -15.34 -15.39
N THR A 36 -23.14 -14.53 -15.45
CA THR A 36 -23.03 -13.07 -15.32
C THR A 36 -22.54 -12.67 -13.93
N TRP A 37 -22.96 -13.42 -12.90
CA TRP A 37 -22.45 -13.28 -11.54
C TRP A 37 -20.98 -13.66 -11.43
N LEU A 38 -20.49 -14.64 -12.21
CA LEU A 38 -19.07 -14.95 -12.28
C LEU A 38 -18.26 -13.79 -12.86
N VAL A 39 -18.74 -13.15 -13.92
CA VAL A 39 -18.09 -11.97 -14.51
C VAL A 39 -18.07 -10.81 -13.51
N VAL A 40 -19.19 -10.52 -12.85
CA VAL A 40 -19.28 -9.48 -11.82
C VAL A 40 -18.34 -9.79 -10.65
N ALA A 41 -18.32 -11.04 -10.16
CA ALA A 41 -17.43 -11.47 -9.10
C ALA A 41 -15.96 -11.32 -9.50
N PHE A 42 -15.60 -11.68 -10.73
CA PHE A 42 -14.23 -11.54 -11.24
C PHE A 42 -13.80 -10.07 -11.31
N ILE A 43 -14.67 -9.18 -11.78
CA ILE A 43 -14.43 -7.73 -11.77
C ILE A 43 -14.23 -7.22 -10.34
N PHE A 44 -15.07 -7.66 -9.41
CA PHE A 44 -14.96 -7.28 -7.99
C PHE A 44 -13.64 -7.75 -7.38
N ILE A 45 -13.25 -9.00 -7.62
CA ILE A 45 -11.98 -9.57 -7.16
C ILE A 45 -10.81 -8.81 -7.79
N GLY A 46 -10.85 -8.56 -9.09
CA GLY A 46 -9.83 -7.77 -9.79
C GLY A 46 -9.68 -6.37 -9.20
N LEU A 47 -10.80 -5.70 -8.89
CA LEU A 47 -10.79 -4.40 -8.24
C LEU A 47 -10.19 -4.46 -6.84
N ILE A 48 -10.57 -5.46 -6.02
CA ILE A 48 -10.00 -5.66 -4.69
C ILE A 48 -8.49 -5.94 -4.78
N CYS A 49 -8.06 -6.80 -5.70
CA CYS A 49 -6.64 -7.07 -5.95
C CYS A 49 -5.89 -5.81 -6.38
N LEU A 50 -6.47 -5.00 -7.26
CA LEU A 50 -5.87 -3.74 -7.71
C LEU A 50 -5.75 -2.73 -6.57
N ILE A 51 -6.82 -2.54 -5.78
CA ILE A 51 -6.83 -1.64 -4.63
C ILE A 51 -5.80 -2.09 -3.59
N THR A 52 -5.77 -3.38 -3.24
CA THR A 52 -4.82 -3.93 -2.26
C THR A 52 -3.40 -3.83 -2.77
N TYR A 53 -3.14 -4.15 -4.03
CA TYR A 53 -1.82 -4.01 -4.64
C TYR A 53 -1.34 -2.55 -4.63
N GLN A 54 -2.19 -1.62 -5.06
CA GLN A 54 -1.88 -0.18 -5.02
C GLN A 54 -1.66 0.31 -3.59
N TYR A 55 -2.43 -0.18 -2.61
CA TYR A 55 -2.24 0.14 -1.21
C TYR A 55 -0.89 -0.37 -0.67
N PHE A 56 -0.50 -1.60 -1.02
CA PHE A 56 0.81 -2.15 -0.68
C PHE A 56 1.96 -1.35 -1.31
N LEU A 57 1.83 -0.96 -2.58
CA LEU A 57 2.80 -0.11 -3.27
C LEU A 57 2.86 1.29 -2.65
N TYR A 58 1.72 1.88 -2.32
CA TYR A 58 1.66 3.18 -1.66
C TYR A 58 2.31 3.12 -0.28
N LYS A 59 2.04 2.07 0.51
CA LYS A 59 2.68 1.86 1.82
C LYS A 59 4.20 1.68 1.72
N ARG A 60 4.69 0.96 0.69
CA ARG A 60 6.14 0.86 0.38
C ARG A 60 6.78 2.22 0.10
N ASN A 61 6.05 3.14 -0.52
CA ASN A 61 6.56 4.47 -0.85
C ASN A 61 6.31 5.52 0.26
N ALA A 62 5.25 5.37 1.06
CA ALA A 62 4.90 6.26 2.16
C ALA A 62 6.01 6.28 3.21
N TYR A 63 6.51 5.10 3.56
CA TYR A 63 7.64 4.96 4.46
C TYR A 63 8.86 5.81 4.08
N ARG A 64 9.19 5.90 2.78
CA ARG A 64 10.33 6.71 2.33
C ARG A 64 10.08 8.18 2.64
N ARG A 65 8.86 8.65 2.39
CA ARG A 65 8.43 10.02 2.68
C ARG A 65 8.43 10.30 4.18
N ASP A 66 7.94 9.36 4.99
CA ASP A 66 7.91 9.46 6.44
C ASP A 66 9.33 9.50 7.03
N ALA A 67 10.25 8.70 6.49
CA ALA A 67 11.66 8.72 6.88
C ALA A 67 12.30 10.08 6.55
N PHE A 68 12.04 10.67 5.39
CA PHE A 68 12.55 12.00 5.06
C PHE A 68 12.00 13.09 5.98
N GLN A 69 10.69 13.09 6.21
CA GLN A 69 10.06 14.06 7.14
C GLN A 69 10.60 13.92 8.56
N LEU A 70 10.84 12.69 9.01
CA LEU A 70 11.41 12.44 10.33
C LEU A 70 12.88 12.85 10.42
N ILE A 71 13.67 12.72 9.35
CA ILE A 71 15.04 13.23 9.32
C ILE A 71 15.06 14.78 9.30
N ASP A 72 14.13 15.42 8.60
CA ASP A 72 14.04 16.88 8.57
C ASP A 72 13.62 17.45 9.94
N SER A 73 12.72 16.77 10.66
CA SER A 73 12.26 17.23 11.98
C SER A 73 13.33 17.11 13.08
N ILE A 74 14.33 16.25 12.92
CA ILE A 74 15.43 16.10 13.88
C ILE A 74 16.62 17.02 13.56
N GLN A 75 16.58 17.79 12.47
CA GLN A 75 17.67 18.68 12.04
C GLN A 75 17.95 19.82 13.03
N ASP A 76 17.03 20.17 13.92
CA ASP A 76 17.21 21.23 14.93
C ASP A 76 17.43 20.69 16.36
N LYS A 77 17.49 19.36 16.53
CA LYS A 77 17.70 18.74 17.85
C LYS A 77 19.14 18.83 18.34
N LYS A 78 19.36 18.56 19.63
CA LYS A 78 20.72 18.38 20.17
C LYS A 78 21.44 17.23 19.46
N ASP A 79 22.75 17.30 19.42
CA ASP A 79 23.62 16.41 18.68
C ASP A 79 23.52 14.93 19.11
N ASP A 80 23.41 14.70 20.42
CA ASP A 80 23.20 13.38 21.03
C ASP A 80 21.83 12.79 20.66
N GLU A 81 20.77 13.61 20.77
CA GLU A 81 19.42 13.23 20.36
C GLU A 81 19.35 12.93 18.86
N LEU A 82 20.03 13.72 18.02
CA LEU A 82 20.05 13.54 16.58
C LEU A 82 20.62 12.17 16.19
N LEU A 83 21.76 11.77 16.77
CA LEU A 83 22.36 10.46 16.51
C LEU A 83 21.44 9.32 16.96
N SER A 84 20.89 9.41 18.18
CA SER A 84 19.97 8.41 18.71
C SER A 84 18.74 8.27 17.81
N HIS A 85 18.17 9.38 17.36
CA HIS A 85 17.06 9.37 16.41
C HIS A 85 17.47 8.79 15.05
N CYS A 86 18.65 9.12 14.51
CA CYS A 86 19.13 8.51 13.26
C CYS A 86 19.22 6.99 13.38
N HIS A 87 19.76 6.46 14.49
CA HIS A 87 19.81 5.02 14.75
C HIS A 87 18.41 4.39 14.80
N GLN A 88 17.47 5.03 15.51
CA GLN A 88 16.09 4.56 15.60
C GLN A 88 15.37 4.60 14.26
N ILE A 89 15.58 5.65 13.46
CA ILE A 89 15.02 5.77 12.11
C ILE A 89 15.51 4.60 11.27
N ILE A 90 16.82 4.31 11.27
CA ILE A 90 17.40 3.18 10.51
C ILE A 90 16.85 1.82 10.99
N ARG A 91 16.69 1.63 12.30
CA ARG A 91 16.10 0.38 12.85
C ARG A 91 14.62 0.23 12.49
N ARG A 92 13.81 1.26 12.72
CA ARG A 92 12.39 1.30 12.28
C ARG A 92 12.28 1.11 10.78
N CYS A 93 13.29 1.63 10.08
CA CYS A 93 13.46 1.44 8.68
C CYS A 93 13.53 -0.04 8.30
N LEU A 94 14.46 -0.79 8.90
CA LEU A 94 14.65 -2.22 8.68
C LEU A 94 13.44 -3.06 9.09
N ILE A 95 12.79 -2.74 10.22
CA ILE A 95 11.60 -3.45 10.70
C ILE A 95 10.45 -3.35 9.69
N THR A 96 10.20 -2.15 9.16
CA THR A 96 9.14 -1.94 8.16
C THR A 96 9.40 -2.71 6.86
N LEU A 97 10.68 -2.98 6.56
CA LEU A 97 11.11 -3.77 5.42
C LEU A 97 11.12 -5.29 5.69
N GLY A 98 10.74 -5.72 6.89
CA GLY A 98 10.76 -7.13 7.29
C GLY A 98 12.15 -7.67 7.65
N ARG A 99 13.18 -6.82 7.71
CA ARG A 99 14.55 -7.18 8.09
C ARG A 99 14.75 -7.09 9.61
N ASN A 100 13.90 -7.80 10.35
CA ASN A 100 13.94 -7.83 11.82
C ASN A 100 15.24 -8.43 12.35
N ASP A 101 15.83 -9.36 11.61
CA ASP A 101 17.12 -9.99 11.93
C ASP A 101 18.21 -8.92 12.05
N LEU A 102 18.29 -8.01 11.07
CA LEU A 102 19.23 -6.89 11.08
C LEU A 102 18.87 -5.86 12.15
N ALA A 103 17.59 -5.49 12.26
CA ALA A 103 17.14 -4.46 13.21
C ALA A 103 17.42 -4.82 14.68
N SER A 104 17.54 -6.11 14.99
CA SER A 104 17.81 -6.65 16.33
C SER A 104 19.30 -6.65 16.67
N LEU A 105 20.19 -6.42 15.70
CA LEU A 105 21.63 -6.43 15.92
C LEU A 105 22.10 -5.24 16.79
N PRO A 106 23.22 -5.40 17.52
CA PRO A 106 23.94 -4.28 18.14
C PRO A 106 24.33 -3.25 17.09
N SER A 107 24.34 -1.96 17.46
CA SER A 107 24.53 -0.84 16.52
C SER A 107 25.80 -0.98 15.67
N GLN A 108 26.91 -1.44 16.26
CA GLN A 108 28.17 -1.63 15.53
C GLN A 108 28.09 -2.74 14.47
N THR A 109 27.55 -3.90 14.84
CA THR A 109 27.36 -5.03 13.91
C THR A 109 26.35 -4.68 12.82
N LEU A 110 25.29 -3.95 13.18
CA LEU A 110 24.28 -3.45 12.27
C LEU A 110 24.92 -2.59 11.17
N PHE A 111 25.62 -1.52 11.52
CA PHE A 111 26.20 -0.61 10.52
C PHE A 111 27.29 -1.26 9.68
N ASN A 112 28.07 -2.18 10.27
CA ASN A 112 29.02 -3.00 9.52
C ASN A 112 28.35 -3.83 8.43
N GLN A 113 27.17 -4.41 8.70
CA GLN A 113 26.42 -5.13 7.69
C GLN A 113 25.76 -4.20 6.67
N LEU A 114 25.26 -3.04 7.09
CA LEU A 114 24.71 -2.04 6.17
C LEU A 114 25.75 -1.57 5.16
N ASP A 115 27.01 -1.39 5.59
CA ASP A 115 28.11 -0.92 4.74
C ASP A 115 28.54 -1.89 3.64
N ILE A 116 28.16 -3.18 3.73
CA ILE A 116 28.44 -4.19 2.69
C ILE A 116 27.63 -3.86 1.43
N ASP A 117 26.38 -3.41 1.59
CA ASP A 117 25.45 -3.18 0.47
C ASP A 117 25.60 -1.77 -0.15
N ILE A 118 26.52 -0.94 0.38
CA ILE A 118 26.64 0.48 0.02
C ILE A 118 28.01 0.76 -0.61
N PRO A 119 28.10 1.55 -1.69
CA PRO A 119 29.38 2.01 -2.22
C PRO A 119 30.21 2.78 -1.19
N SER A 120 31.53 2.60 -1.23
CA SER A 120 32.49 3.12 -0.23
C SER A 120 32.31 4.61 0.13
N LYS A 121 31.90 5.45 -0.82
CA LYS A 121 31.62 6.88 -0.61
C LYS A 121 30.49 7.17 0.37
N TYR A 122 29.57 6.24 0.58
CA TYR A 122 28.38 6.42 1.42
C TYR A 122 28.35 5.44 2.60
N GLN A 123 29.50 4.87 2.97
CA GLN A 123 29.60 3.97 4.11
C GLN A 123 29.58 4.74 5.44
N PHE A 124 28.84 4.21 6.41
CA PHE A 124 28.77 4.73 7.77
C PHE A 124 30.11 4.65 8.50
N LYS A 125 31.01 3.72 8.11
CA LYS A 125 32.41 3.70 8.57
C LYS A 125 33.15 5.02 8.39
N GLN A 126 32.79 5.85 7.40
CA GLN A 126 33.43 7.16 7.19
C GLN A 126 33.13 8.17 8.31
N LEU A 127 32.05 7.97 9.07
CA LEU A 127 31.73 8.79 10.24
C LEU A 127 32.52 8.38 11.49
N GLY A 128 33.23 7.25 11.42
CA GLY A 128 34.02 6.72 12.52
C GLY A 128 33.18 6.31 13.74
N ASP A 129 33.88 6.07 14.84
CA ASP A 129 33.27 5.64 16.11
C ASP A 129 32.35 6.69 16.74
N ILE A 130 32.43 7.94 16.29
CA ILE A 130 31.56 9.04 16.74
C ILE A 130 30.10 8.72 16.45
N PHE A 131 29.78 8.15 15.28
CA PHE A 131 28.39 7.81 14.97
C PHE A 131 27.88 6.64 15.83
N ILE A 132 28.70 5.61 16.02
CA ILE A 132 28.31 4.40 16.75
C ILE A 132 28.19 4.65 18.25
N ASN A 133 29.17 5.33 18.85
CA ASN A 133 29.26 5.54 20.29
C ASN A 133 28.71 6.90 20.73
N GLY A 134 28.67 7.89 19.83
CA GLY A 134 28.22 9.24 20.15
C GLY A 134 26.75 9.32 20.54
N ALA A 135 25.91 8.38 20.09
CA ALA A 135 24.52 8.28 20.54
C ALA A 135 24.38 8.00 22.06
N TYR A 136 25.44 7.51 22.70
CA TYR A 136 25.50 7.22 24.14
C TYR A 136 26.31 8.25 24.93
N GLN A 137 26.81 9.31 24.26
CA GLN A 137 27.62 10.35 24.88
C GLN A 137 26.76 11.62 25.07
N PRO A 138 26.34 11.96 26.30
CA PRO A 138 25.46 13.10 26.56
C PRO A 138 26.13 14.49 26.36
N THR A 139 27.45 14.52 26.17
CA THR A 139 28.24 15.74 25.94
C THR A 139 28.89 15.75 24.56
N LEU A 140 28.22 15.17 23.58
CA LEU A 140 28.71 15.17 22.20
C LEU A 140 28.47 16.54 21.57
N CYS A 141 29.52 17.12 21.01
CA CYS A 141 29.46 18.34 20.21
C CYS A 141 29.94 17.96 18.81
N LEU A 142 29.03 17.93 17.84
CA LEU A 142 29.37 17.66 16.45
C LEU A 142 29.67 18.96 15.74
N ASP A 143 30.70 18.92 14.91
CA ASP A 143 30.93 19.97 13.94
C ASP A 143 29.76 20.01 12.93
N PRO A 144 29.25 21.20 12.54
CA PRO A 144 28.17 21.34 11.57
C PRO A 144 28.39 20.55 10.27
N GLU A 145 29.62 20.39 9.78
CA GLU A 145 29.88 19.56 8.60
C GLU A 145 29.65 18.06 8.87
N GLN A 146 30.06 17.59 10.04
CA GLN A 146 29.85 16.19 10.44
C GLN A 146 28.37 15.89 10.60
N ARG A 147 27.62 16.81 11.24
CA ARG A 147 26.17 16.73 11.37
C ARG A 147 25.48 16.65 10.00
N ALA A 148 25.86 17.52 9.06
CA ALA A 148 25.32 17.50 7.71
C ALA A 148 25.63 16.19 6.97
N LYS A 149 26.87 15.67 7.10
CA LYS A 149 27.27 14.38 6.51
C LYS A 149 26.45 13.21 7.06
N ILE A 150 26.19 13.15 8.37
CA ILE A 150 25.37 12.11 9.00
C ILE A 150 23.94 12.12 8.44
N LEU A 151 23.32 13.30 8.38
CA LEU A 151 21.98 13.45 7.83
C LEU A 151 21.93 13.06 6.35
N GLN A 152 22.92 13.49 5.55
CA GLN A 152 23.00 13.14 4.14
C GLN A 152 23.17 11.63 3.91
N LEU A 153 24.03 10.97 4.69
CA LEU A 153 24.22 9.51 4.59
C LEU A 153 22.97 8.75 5.01
N THR A 154 22.34 9.15 6.11
CA THR A 154 21.10 8.55 6.58
C THR A 154 19.99 8.70 5.53
N LYS A 155 19.85 9.90 4.92
CA LYS A 155 18.93 10.16 3.81
C LYS A 155 19.26 9.31 2.58
N TYR A 156 20.54 9.23 2.21
CA TYR A 156 20.99 8.44 1.07
C TYR A 156 20.66 6.96 1.27
N TRP A 157 20.95 6.42 2.45
CA TRP A 157 20.65 5.04 2.78
C TRP A 157 19.15 4.77 2.75
N CYS A 158 18.33 5.59 3.42
CA CYS A 158 16.86 5.44 3.38
C CYS A 158 16.29 5.51 1.95
N ARG A 159 16.96 6.25 1.04
CA ARG A 159 16.57 6.35 -0.37
C ARG A 159 17.02 5.16 -1.21
N ARG A 160 18.26 4.72 -1.02
CA ARG A 160 18.99 3.81 -1.90
C ARG A 160 18.86 2.36 -1.46
N HIS A 161 18.63 2.10 -0.18
CA HIS A 161 18.40 0.76 0.36
C HIS A 161 17.20 0.17 -0.37
N LYS A 162 17.50 -0.73 -1.31
CA LYS A 162 16.50 -1.43 -2.09
C LYS A 162 16.14 -2.68 -1.31
N VAL A 163 14.84 -2.90 -1.21
CA VAL A 163 14.27 -4.22 -0.96
C VAL A 163 14.78 -5.15 -2.07
N HIS A 164 15.87 -5.87 -1.81
CA HIS A 164 16.07 -7.18 -2.41
C HIS A 164 15.09 -8.09 -1.66
N ALA A 165 13.87 -8.17 -2.19
CA ALA A 165 12.91 -9.22 -1.88
C ALA A 165 13.18 -10.39 -2.82
#